data_AF-A0A7Y9UM80-F1
#
_entry.id   AF-A0A7Y9UM80-F1
#
_cell.length_a   1.000
_cell.length_b   1.000
_cell.length_c   1.000
_cell.angle_alpha   90.00
_cell.angle_beta   90.00
_cell.angle_gamma   90.00
#
_symmetry.space_group_name_H-M   'P 1'
#
loop_
_entity.id
_entity.type
_entity.pdbx_description
1 polymer ?
#
loop_
_entity_poly.entity_id
_entity_poly.type
_entity_poly.pdbx_seq_one_letter_code
_entity_poly.pdbx_strand_id
1 'polypeptide(L)'
;MRAQVVVLAGPSGAGKSRVAARLGLPVLRLDDFYRSGGDPALPRIADGPNAGLVDWDHPDSWLRDEALAALDELCRTGAVDVPVYELAKDGRTGWQRLDLGGHRTVVAEGIFAADVVEECRERGLLAAAVCVTQHPAVTFWRRLTRDLREHRKPPLVLLRRGLDLMRHQREVVADAVAVGCEPMTGDQAIARLAPLAAGAAVPGEGSPAAAAGDLRALEGLVQPDGYTCGAATVVAARALRDPAYAASLRSPGRWRAEVLAVHREVRGLVDPVAGRAAVPWPRLLGTPPWAVARRLTAATGRRWRTARPRTADLRAALDAGAPVPLFVGSRLLPRHVVLAVGLDGRGPVVWDPAVGRTRPRGELRWPVTWAAVLPR
;
A
#
# COMPACT_ATOMS: atom_id res chain seq x y z
N MET A 1 -21.89 -8.47 -16.27
CA MET A 1 -20.76 -9.32 -15.83
C MET A 1 -20.52 -8.98 -14.35
N ARG A 2 -20.65 -9.95 -13.43
CA ARG A 2 -20.59 -9.71 -11.97
C ARG A 2 -19.16 -9.34 -11.53
N ALA A 3 -19.00 -8.59 -10.44
CA ALA A 3 -17.70 -8.43 -9.81
C ALA A 3 -17.29 -9.71 -9.07
N GLN A 4 -15.99 -9.85 -8.76
CA GLN A 4 -15.44 -11.04 -8.13
C GLN A 4 -14.62 -10.70 -6.87
N VAL A 5 -14.49 -11.69 -5.99
CA VAL A 5 -13.83 -11.56 -4.68
C VAL A 5 -12.43 -12.14 -4.74
N VAL A 6 -11.46 -11.36 -4.27
CA VAL A 6 -10.13 -11.82 -3.90
C VAL A 6 -10.09 -11.96 -2.38
N VAL A 7 -9.89 -13.17 -1.91
CA VAL A 7 -9.72 -13.44 -0.47
C VAL A 7 -8.25 -13.28 -0.09
N LEU A 8 -7.98 -12.37 0.85
CA LEU A 8 -6.68 -12.19 1.48
C LEU A 8 -6.72 -12.77 2.90
N ALA A 9 -6.27 -14.01 3.05
CA ALA A 9 -6.11 -14.69 4.32
C ALA A 9 -4.69 -14.53 4.89
N GLY A 10 -4.52 -15.00 6.12
CA GLY A 10 -3.23 -15.16 6.77
C GLY A 10 -3.15 -14.53 8.16
N PRO A 11 -2.03 -14.75 8.86
CA PRO A 11 -1.88 -14.35 10.25
C PRO A 11 -2.04 -12.84 10.46
N SER A 12 -2.49 -12.43 11.64
CA SER A 12 -2.46 -11.01 12.02
C SER A 12 -1.05 -10.43 11.88
N GLY A 13 -0.90 -9.21 11.37
CA GLY A 13 0.42 -8.60 11.15
C GLY A 13 1.28 -9.18 10.01
N ALA A 14 0.78 -10.17 9.25
CA ALA A 14 1.49 -10.70 8.07
C ALA A 14 1.54 -9.71 6.89
N GLY A 15 0.69 -8.67 6.92
CA GLY A 15 0.70 -7.57 5.94
C GLY A 15 -0.45 -7.59 4.93
N LYS A 16 -1.56 -8.28 5.23
CA LYS A 16 -2.78 -8.35 4.39
C LYS A 16 -3.30 -6.97 3.96
N SER A 17 -3.51 -6.06 4.92
CA SER A 17 -3.99 -4.70 4.64
C SER A 17 -3.00 -3.89 3.80
N ARG A 18 -1.70 -4.21 3.84
CA ARG A 18 -0.69 -3.61 2.97
C ARG A 18 -0.79 -4.11 1.54
N VAL A 19 -1.08 -5.40 1.34
CA VAL A 19 -1.33 -5.97 0.02
C VAL A 19 -2.59 -5.33 -0.57
N ALA A 20 -3.69 -5.30 0.20
CA ALA A 20 -4.95 -4.68 -0.22
C ALA A 20 -4.77 -3.21 -0.63
N ALA A 21 -4.13 -2.39 0.23
CA ALA A 21 -3.88 -0.98 -0.05
C ALA A 21 -3.01 -0.75 -1.30
N ARG A 22 -2.07 -1.66 -1.59
CA ARG A 22 -1.16 -1.53 -2.74
C ARG A 22 -1.79 -2.00 -4.06
N LEU A 23 -2.77 -2.88 -4.00
CA LEU A 23 -3.60 -3.26 -5.15
C LEU A 23 -4.60 -2.16 -5.52
N GLY A 24 -4.91 -1.25 -4.59
CA GLY A 24 -5.84 -0.14 -4.84
C GLY A 24 -7.28 -0.60 -5.08
N LEU A 25 -7.60 -1.84 -4.70
CA LEU A 25 -8.94 -2.40 -4.82
C LEU A 25 -9.80 -1.97 -3.62
N PRO A 26 -11.13 -1.86 -3.80
CA PRO A 26 -12.07 -1.76 -2.69
C PRO A 26 -11.85 -2.93 -1.72
N VAL A 27 -11.93 -2.64 -0.42
CA VAL A 27 -11.65 -3.61 0.65
C VAL A 27 -12.88 -3.76 1.52
N LEU A 28 -13.43 -4.96 1.57
CA LEU A 28 -14.38 -5.38 2.58
C LEU A 28 -13.60 -6.00 3.75
N ARG A 29 -13.68 -5.35 4.90
CA ARG A 29 -13.03 -5.80 6.14
C ARG A 29 -13.95 -6.76 6.86
N LEU A 30 -13.65 -8.05 6.81
CA LEU A 30 -14.40 -9.10 7.50
C LEU A 30 -14.34 -8.95 9.03
N ASP A 31 -13.29 -8.31 9.53
CA ASP A 31 -13.16 -7.95 10.95
C ASP A 31 -14.23 -6.94 11.41
N ASP A 32 -15.05 -6.35 10.51
CA ASP A 32 -16.18 -5.51 10.92
C ASP A 32 -17.46 -6.33 11.21
N PHE A 33 -17.46 -7.64 10.95
CA PHE A 33 -18.59 -8.55 11.11
C PHE A 33 -18.54 -9.37 12.41
N TYR A 34 -17.83 -8.92 13.44
CA TYR A 34 -17.91 -9.55 14.77
C TYR A 34 -19.29 -9.37 15.41
N ARG A 35 -19.66 -10.33 16.26
CA ARG A 35 -20.74 -10.14 17.23
C ARG A 35 -20.33 -9.09 18.25
N SER A 36 -21.28 -8.32 18.75
CA SER A 36 -21.01 -7.37 19.86
C SER A 36 -20.75 -8.14 21.15
N GLY A 37 -19.86 -7.64 22.01
CA GLY A 37 -19.39 -8.32 23.23
C GLY A 37 -20.47 -8.72 24.24
N GLY A 38 -21.66 -8.12 24.17
CA GLY A 38 -22.82 -8.50 24.98
C GLY A 38 -23.67 -9.64 24.40
N ASP A 39 -23.32 -10.18 23.23
CA ASP A 39 -24.09 -11.25 22.58
C ASP A 39 -23.97 -12.57 23.38
N PRO A 40 -25.08 -13.16 23.85
CA PRO A 40 -25.05 -14.39 24.63
C PRO A 40 -24.58 -15.61 23.83
N ALA A 41 -24.59 -15.55 22.49
CA ALA A 41 -24.09 -16.62 21.63
C ALA A 41 -22.55 -16.61 21.51
N LEU A 42 -21.85 -15.66 22.13
CA LEU A 42 -20.40 -15.59 22.07
C LEU A 42 -19.75 -16.83 22.73
N PRO A 43 -18.86 -17.53 22.00
CA PRO A 43 -18.13 -18.66 22.53
C PRO A 43 -17.18 -18.20 23.65
N ARG A 44 -16.99 -19.07 24.65
CA ARG A 44 -16.09 -18.82 25.78
C ARG A 44 -15.01 -19.89 25.83
N ILE A 45 -13.81 -19.46 26.20
CA ILE A 45 -12.66 -20.35 26.39
C ILE A 45 -13.00 -21.33 27.53
N ALA A 46 -12.95 -22.63 27.25
CA ALA A 46 -13.30 -23.68 28.20
C ALA A 46 -12.24 -23.86 29.29
N ASP A 47 -10.96 -23.88 28.92
CA ASP A 47 -9.86 -24.28 29.80
C ASP A 47 -8.67 -23.31 29.77
N GLY A 48 -7.85 -23.35 30.83
CA GLY A 48 -6.59 -22.62 30.91
C GLY A 48 -6.68 -21.22 31.54
N PRO A 49 -5.60 -20.41 31.46
CA PRO A 49 -5.49 -19.13 32.19
C PRO A 49 -6.47 -18.05 31.73
N ASN A 50 -7.17 -18.27 30.60
CA ASN A 50 -8.16 -17.38 30.04
C ASN A 50 -9.59 -17.97 30.09
N ALA A 51 -9.80 -19.06 30.83
CA ALA A 51 -11.11 -19.71 30.93
C ALA A 51 -12.21 -18.72 31.35
N GLY A 52 -13.37 -18.82 30.68
CA GLY A 52 -14.52 -17.93 30.88
C GLY A 52 -14.48 -16.61 30.12
N LEU A 53 -13.33 -16.21 29.53
CA LEU A 53 -13.27 -15.09 28.59
C LEU A 53 -13.86 -15.47 27.23
N VAL A 54 -14.33 -14.46 26.47
CA VAL A 54 -14.82 -14.65 25.10
C VAL A 54 -13.66 -15.09 24.20
N ASP A 55 -13.91 -16.13 23.41
CA ASP A 55 -12.99 -16.60 22.37
C ASP A 55 -13.29 -15.90 21.04
N TRP A 56 -12.56 -14.82 20.77
CA TRP A 56 -12.69 -14.04 19.54
C TRP A 56 -12.02 -14.69 18.32
N ASP A 57 -11.28 -15.79 18.51
CA ASP A 57 -10.68 -16.54 17.40
C ASP A 57 -11.58 -17.75 16.99
N HIS A 58 -12.70 -17.97 17.70
CA HIS A 58 -13.67 -19.02 17.39
C HIS A 58 -14.63 -18.63 16.25
N PRO A 59 -15.00 -19.54 15.33
CA PRO A 59 -15.89 -19.22 14.20
C PRO A 59 -17.27 -18.64 14.58
N ASP A 60 -17.82 -19.03 15.74
CA ASP A 60 -19.10 -18.49 16.21
C ASP A 60 -19.02 -17.04 16.74
N SER A 61 -17.81 -16.48 16.89
CA SER A 61 -17.62 -15.10 17.37
C SER A 61 -17.95 -14.03 16.33
N TRP A 62 -18.10 -14.42 15.06
CA TRP A 62 -18.38 -13.49 13.96
C TRP A 62 -19.58 -13.95 13.11
N LEU A 63 -20.15 -13.01 12.37
CA LEU A 63 -21.39 -13.16 11.61
C LEU A 63 -21.05 -13.52 10.16
N ARG A 64 -20.56 -14.75 9.96
CA ARG A 64 -20.13 -15.28 8.65
C ARG A 64 -21.18 -15.10 7.56
N ASP A 65 -22.44 -15.41 7.86
CA ASP A 65 -23.53 -15.33 6.89
C ASP A 65 -23.83 -13.88 6.46
N GLU A 66 -23.77 -12.93 7.40
CA GLU A 66 -23.90 -11.49 7.08
C GLU A 66 -22.76 -11.02 6.18
N ALA A 67 -21.53 -11.46 6.44
CA ALA A 67 -20.37 -11.11 5.62
C ALA A 67 -20.48 -11.68 4.19
N LEU A 68 -20.93 -12.93 4.05
CA LEU A 68 -21.17 -13.57 2.75
C LEU A 68 -22.32 -12.89 1.99
N ALA A 69 -23.40 -12.53 2.66
CA ALA A 69 -24.49 -11.77 2.06
C ALA A 69 -24.01 -10.39 1.56
N ALA A 70 -23.18 -9.70 2.34
CA ALA A 70 -22.60 -8.41 1.94
C ALA A 70 -21.66 -8.55 0.73
N LEU A 71 -20.83 -9.60 0.68
CA LEU A 71 -19.98 -9.89 -0.48
C LEU A 71 -20.81 -10.20 -1.74
N ASP A 72 -21.87 -11.01 -1.60
CA ASP A 72 -22.78 -11.35 -2.68
C ASP A 72 -23.48 -10.10 -3.24
N GLU A 73 -24.06 -9.28 -2.35
CA GLU A 73 -24.69 -8.02 -2.72
C GLU A 73 -23.71 -7.09 -3.41
N LEU A 74 -22.56 -6.82 -2.79
CA LEU A 74 -21.52 -5.96 -3.36
C LEU A 74 -21.10 -6.41 -4.76
N CYS A 75 -20.93 -7.72 -4.98
CA CYS A 75 -20.56 -8.25 -6.28
C CYS A 75 -21.67 -8.09 -7.33
N ARG A 76 -22.94 -8.13 -6.91
CA ARG A 76 -24.13 -8.02 -7.78
C ARG A 76 -24.49 -6.58 -8.11
N THR A 77 -24.47 -5.70 -7.13
CA THR A 77 -24.99 -4.32 -7.21
C THR A 77 -23.89 -3.28 -7.39
N GLY A 78 -22.64 -3.62 -7.02
CA GLY A 78 -21.50 -2.69 -7.04
C GLY A 78 -21.36 -1.84 -5.77
N ALA A 79 -22.32 -1.90 -4.84
CA ALA A 79 -22.22 -1.21 -3.55
C ALA A 79 -23.09 -1.88 -2.47
N VAL A 80 -22.63 -1.89 -1.23
CA VAL A 80 -23.34 -2.45 -0.07
C VAL A 80 -23.07 -1.61 1.18
N ASP A 81 -24.01 -1.57 2.11
CA ASP A 81 -23.76 -1.01 3.44
C ASP A 81 -23.12 -2.09 4.33
N VAL A 82 -21.92 -1.81 4.84
CA VAL A 82 -21.17 -2.70 5.72
C VAL A 82 -21.14 -2.13 7.14
N PRO A 83 -21.10 -2.97 8.19
CA PRO A 83 -21.00 -2.50 9.55
C PRO A 83 -19.67 -1.76 9.80
N VAL A 84 -19.67 -0.90 10.81
CA VAL A 84 -18.46 -0.33 11.41
C VAL A 84 -18.31 -0.94 12.80
N TYR A 85 -17.24 -1.70 13.03
CA TYR A 85 -16.95 -2.31 14.33
C TYR A 85 -15.84 -1.53 15.05
N GLU A 86 -16.08 -1.16 16.30
CA GLU A 86 -15.08 -0.51 17.15
C GLU A 86 -14.68 -1.45 18.29
N LEU A 87 -13.45 -1.98 18.21
CA LEU A 87 -12.85 -2.82 19.26
C LEU A 87 -12.89 -2.18 20.66
N ALA A 88 -12.80 -0.85 20.75
CA ALA A 88 -12.82 -0.14 22.03
C ALA A 88 -14.22 -0.10 22.69
N LYS A 89 -15.28 -0.23 21.88
CA LYS A 89 -16.67 -0.26 22.34
C LYS A 89 -17.26 -1.67 22.33
N ASP A 90 -16.44 -2.65 21.95
CA ASP A 90 -16.78 -4.06 21.89
C ASP A 90 -18.09 -4.31 21.11
N GLY A 91 -18.23 -3.65 19.96
CA GLY A 91 -19.46 -3.76 19.19
C GLY A 91 -19.52 -2.92 17.93
N ARG A 92 -20.59 -3.17 17.18
CA ARG A 92 -20.99 -2.41 15.99
C ARG A 92 -21.47 -1.02 16.40
N THR A 93 -20.90 0.02 15.80
CA THR A 93 -21.18 1.42 16.15
C THR A 93 -21.91 2.19 15.06
N GLY A 94 -22.06 1.58 13.88
CA GLY A 94 -22.78 2.16 12.77
C GLY A 94 -22.61 1.34 11.50
N TRP A 95 -22.86 2.02 10.38
CA TRP A 95 -22.79 1.48 9.03
C TRP A 95 -22.03 2.44 8.13
N GLN A 96 -21.34 1.91 7.13
CA GLN A 96 -20.66 2.68 6.10
C GLN A 96 -20.97 2.07 4.73
N ARG A 97 -21.13 2.93 3.72
CA ARG A 97 -21.32 2.52 2.33
C ARG A 97 -19.98 2.09 1.74
N LEU A 98 -19.86 0.83 1.32
CA LEU A 98 -18.74 0.34 0.51
C LEU A 98 -19.15 0.30 -0.96
N ASP A 99 -18.46 1.06 -1.81
CA ASP A 99 -18.70 1.15 -3.25
C ASP A 99 -17.48 0.59 -4.01
N LEU A 100 -17.74 -0.18 -5.08
CA LEU A 100 -16.68 -0.72 -5.92
C LEU A 100 -15.99 0.33 -6.78
N GLY A 101 -16.53 1.54 -6.96
CA GLY A 101 -15.90 2.62 -7.70
C GLY A 101 -15.57 2.26 -9.15
N GLY A 102 -16.37 1.40 -9.78
CA GLY A 102 -16.14 0.87 -11.12
C GLY A 102 -15.17 -0.33 -11.18
N HIS A 103 -14.57 -0.74 -10.07
CA HIS A 103 -13.77 -1.95 -10.01
C HIS A 103 -14.64 -3.20 -10.16
N ARG A 104 -14.17 -4.18 -10.94
CA ARG A 104 -14.78 -5.50 -11.07
C ARG A 104 -14.26 -6.53 -10.07
N THR A 105 -13.40 -6.11 -9.15
CA THR A 105 -12.76 -6.98 -8.17
C THR A 105 -12.78 -6.28 -6.81
N VAL A 106 -13.12 -7.02 -5.76
CA VAL A 106 -13.06 -6.56 -4.37
C VAL A 106 -12.15 -7.47 -3.55
N VAL A 107 -11.46 -6.90 -2.58
CA VAL A 107 -10.66 -7.65 -1.60
C VAL A 107 -11.51 -7.91 -0.36
N ALA A 108 -11.64 -9.17 0.04
CA ALA A 108 -12.10 -9.56 1.37
C ALA A 108 -10.89 -9.88 2.25
N GLU A 109 -10.68 -9.11 3.32
CA GLU A 109 -9.61 -9.39 4.29
C GLU A 109 -10.13 -9.45 5.73
N GLY A 110 -9.50 -10.27 6.55
CA GLY A 110 -9.79 -10.39 7.98
C GLY A 110 -9.07 -11.59 8.60
N ILE A 111 -9.30 -11.84 9.87
CA ILE A 111 -8.80 -13.06 10.53
C ILE A 111 -9.51 -14.32 10.00
N PHE A 112 -10.84 -14.25 9.83
CA PHE A 112 -11.69 -15.31 9.28
C PHE A 112 -11.81 -15.27 7.76
N ALA A 113 -10.82 -14.68 7.06
CA ALA A 113 -10.87 -14.61 5.61
C ALA A 113 -10.87 -15.99 4.94
N ALA A 114 -10.27 -17.01 5.56
CA ALA A 114 -10.30 -18.38 5.04
C ALA A 114 -11.74 -18.94 4.99
N ASP A 115 -12.59 -18.60 5.96
CA ASP A 115 -13.93 -19.14 6.14
C ASP A 115 -14.91 -18.80 5.01
N VAL A 116 -14.64 -17.73 4.25
CA VAL A 116 -15.47 -17.33 3.11
C VAL A 116 -15.04 -17.95 1.78
N VAL A 117 -13.89 -18.63 1.74
CA VAL A 117 -13.27 -19.10 0.49
C VAL A 117 -14.14 -20.12 -0.23
N GLU A 118 -14.60 -21.15 0.50
CA GLU A 118 -15.38 -22.25 -0.07
C GLU A 118 -16.72 -21.75 -0.61
N GLU A 119 -17.45 -21.00 0.20
CA GLU A 119 -18.74 -20.42 -0.20
C GLU A 119 -18.60 -19.45 -1.39
N CYS A 120 -17.58 -18.58 -1.38
CA CYS A 120 -17.32 -17.70 -2.52
C CYS A 120 -17.01 -18.49 -3.79
N ARG A 121 -16.34 -19.64 -3.68
CA ARG A 121 -16.05 -20.52 -4.81
C ARG A 121 -17.32 -21.17 -5.35
N GLU A 122 -18.14 -21.75 -4.48
CA GLU A 122 -19.41 -22.40 -4.85
C GLU A 122 -20.38 -21.44 -5.53
N ARG A 123 -20.42 -20.19 -5.06
CA ARG A 123 -21.24 -19.11 -5.65
C ARG A 123 -20.65 -18.49 -6.92
N GLY A 124 -19.50 -18.97 -7.38
CA GLY A 124 -18.79 -18.42 -8.55
C GLY A 124 -18.27 -16.99 -8.37
N LEU A 125 -18.17 -16.52 -7.12
CA LEU A 125 -17.69 -15.18 -6.76
C LEU A 125 -16.16 -15.13 -6.65
N LEU A 126 -15.49 -16.24 -6.33
CA LEU A 126 -14.05 -16.25 -6.03
C LEU A 126 -13.18 -16.08 -7.29
N ALA A 127 -12.39 -15.00 -7.33
CA ALA A 127 -11.35 -14.79 -8.34
C ALA A 127 -9.99 -15.37 -7.92
N ALA A 128 -9.63 -15.24 -6.64
CA ALA A 128 -8.40 -15.80 -6.07
C ALA A 128 -8.50 -15.90 -4.54
N ALA A 129 -7.79 -16.86 -3.96
CA ALA A 129 -7.59 -16.97 -2.51
C ALA A 129 -6.10 -17.10 -2.21
N VAL A 130 -5.55 -16.18 -1.41
CA VAL A 130 -4.13 -16.19 -1.04
C VAL A 130 -3.96 -16.05 0.46
N CYS A 131 -2.99 -16.77 1.02
CA CYS A 131 -2.59 -16.65 2.41
C CYS A 131 -1.28 -15.86 2.49
N VAL A 132 -1.35 -14.59 2.89
CA VAL A 132 -0.17 -13.75 3.07
C VAL A 132 0.56 -14.19 4.33
N THR A 133 1.79 -14.67 4.17
CA THR A 133 2.61 -15.17 5.28
C THR A 133 4.05 -14.65 5.21
N GLN A 134 4.70 -14.58 6.38
CA GLN A 134 6.12 -14.25 6.55
C GLN A 134 6.71 -15.14 7.65
N HIS A 135 8.04 -15.16 7.76
CA HIS A 135 8.72 -15.92 8.82
C HIS A 135 8.16 -15.54 10.21
N PRO A 136 7.73 -16.49 11.07
CA PRO A 136 7.02 -16.18 12.32
C PRO A 136 7.73 -15.20 13.25
N ALA A 137 9.07 -15.28 13.32
CA ALA A 137 9.88 -14.32 14.08
C ALA A 137 9.74 -12.88 13.57
N VAL A 138 9.61 -12.66 12.25
CA VAL A 138 9.40 -11.33 11.66
C VAL A 138 8.01 -10.80 12.00
N THR A 139 6.99 -11.65 11.94
CA THR A 139 5.61 -11.30 12.36
C THR A 139 5.57 -10.93 13.83
N PHE A 140 6.20 -11.72 14.70
CA PHE A 140 6.35 -11.47 16.13
C PHE A 140 7.03 -10.14 16.43
N TRP A 141 8.22 -9.91 15.84
CA TRP A 141 8.95 -8.68 16.08
C TRP A 141 8.15 -7.45 15.64
N ARG A 142 7.46 -7.51 14.49
CA ARG A 142 6.59 -6.42 14.03
C ARG A 142 5.42 -6.18 15.00
N ARG A 143 4.76 -7.25 15.47
CA ARG A 143 3.66 -7.16 16.44
C ARG A 143 4.14 -6.57 17.77
N LEU A 144 5.22 -7.10 18.34
CA LEU A 144 5.84 -6.60 19.56
C LEU A 144 6.19 -5.11 19.44
N THR A 145 6.82 -4.72 18.34
CA THR A 145 7.20 -3.31 18.11
C THR A 145 5.97 -2.39 17.98
N ARG A 146 4.90 -2.84 17.32
CA ARG A 146 3.64 -2.08 17.21
C ARG A 146 2.96 -1.96 18.57
N ASP A 147 2.76 -3.07 19.26
CA ASP A 147 2.00 -3.13 20.51
C ASP A 147 2.73 -2.41 21.66
N LEU A 148 4.07 -2.37 21.63
CA LEU A 148 4.89 -1.54 22.52
C LEU A 148 4.77 -0.04 22.19
N ARG A 149 4.71 0.34 20.92
CA ARG A 149 4.50 1.74 20.49
C ARG A 149 3.10 2.25 20.82
N GLU A 150 2.11 1.37 20.80
CA GLU A 150 0.72 1.69 21.14
C GLU A 150 0.44 1.55 22.65
N HIS A 151 1.44 1.24 23.48
CA HIS A 151 1.32 1.02 24.93
C HIS A 151 0.15 0.11 25.35
N ARG A 152 -0.22 -0.87 24.50
CA ARG A 152 -1.45 -1.65 24.71
C ARG A 152 -1.42 -2.55 25.93
N LYS A 153 -0.26 -3.11 26.31
CA LYS A 153 -0.09 -4.06 27.43
C LYS A 153 1.35 -4.03 28.00
N PRO A 154 1.60 -4.53 29.22
CA PRO A 154 2.94 -4.64 29.81
C PRO A 154 3.91 -5.48 28.93
N PRO A 155 5.22 -5.14 28.87
CA PRO A 155 6.18 -5.77 27.94
C PRO A 155 6.29 -7.30 28.05
N LEU A 156 6.26 -7.84 29.27
CA LEU A 156 6.33 -9.29 29.51
C LEU A 156 5.08 -10.03 29.01
N VAL A 157 3.91 -9.40 29.07
CA VAL A 157 2.65 -9.95 28.56
C VAL A 157 2.69 -9.98 27.03
N LEU A 158 3.23 -8.94 26.39
CA LEU A 158 3.40 -8.89 24.93
C LEU A 158 4.40 -9.94 24.43
N LEU A 159 5.47 -10.21 25.17
CA LEU A 159 6.47 -11.22 24.82
C LEU A 159 5.89 -12.64 24.89
N ARG A 160 5.22 -13.00 26.00
CA ARG A 160 4.56 -14.31 26.18
C ARG A 160 3.47 -14.53 25.13
N ARG A 161 2.56 -13.56 24.99
CA ARG A 161 1.46 -13.62 23.99
C ARG A 161 2.00 -13.71 22.57
N GLY A 162 3.09 -13.00 22.27
CA GLY A 162 3.70 -13.06 20.94
C GLY A 162 4.34 -14.43 20.64
N LEU A 163 4.91 -15.12 21.63
CA LEU A 163 5.46 -16.47 21.45
C LEU A 163 4.35 -17.51 21.22
N ASP A 164 3.22 -17.41 21.92
CA ASP A 164 2.07 -18.28 21.67
C ASP A 164 1.48 -18.04 20.28
N LEU A 165 1.34 -16.78 19.87
CA LEU A 165 0.90 -16.42 18.52
C LEU A 165 1.87 -16.87 17.42
N MET A 166 3.17 -17.01 17.72
CA MET A 166 4.14 -17.58 16.77
C MET A 166 3.91 -19.08 16.55
N ARG A 167 3.46 -19.81 17.59
CA ARG A 167 3.15 -21.24 17.50
C ARG A 167 1.87 -21.44 16.68
N HIS A 168 0.82 -20.69 16.99
CA HIS A 168 -0.47 -20.73 16.26
C HIS A 168 -0.41 -20.17 14.84
N GLN A 169 0.64 -19.41 14.47
CA GLN A 169 0.80 -18.94 13.10
C GLN A 169 0.86 -20.08 12.08
N ARG A 170 1.42 -21.24 12.44
CA ARG A 170 1.51 -22.39 11.54
C ARG A 170 0.13 -23.00 11.24
N GLU A 171 -0.70 -23.10 12.27
CA GLU A 171 -2.08 -23.62 12.17
C GLU A 171 -2.91 -22.71 11.27
N VAL A 172 -2.92 -21.40 11.50
CA VAL A 172 -3.64 -20.43 10.65
C VAL A 172 -3.25 -20.52 9.17
N VAL A 173 -1.97 -20.76 8.87
CA VAL A 173 -1.52 -20.95 7.48
C VAL A 173 -1.97 -22.31 6.94
N ALA A 174 -1.89 -23.37 7.75
CA ALA A 174 -2.34 -24.71 7.35
C ALA A 174 -3.85 -24.72 7.06
N ASP A 175 -4.67 -24.09 7.91
CA ASP A 175 -6.12 -23.99 7.75
C ASP A 175 -6.48 -23.20 6.49
N ALA A 176 -5.82 -22.07 6.25
CA ALA A 176 -6.02 -21.29 5.04
C ALA A 176 -5.65 -22.10 3.77
N VAL A 177 -4.56 -22.89 3.83
CA VAL A 177 -4.16 -23.76 2.71
C VAL A 177 -5.16 -24.89 2.50
N ALA A 178 -5.72 -25.48 3.57
CA ALA A 178 -6.70 -26.56 3.49
C ALA A 178 -7.96 -26.15 2.72
N VAL A 179 -8.40 -24.89 2.85
CA VAL A 179 -9.55 -24.36 2.09
C VAL A 179 -9.16 -23.82 0.70
N GLY A 180 -7.90 -23.97 0.30
CA GLY A 180 -7.39 -23.66 -1.04
C GLY A 180 -6.73 -22.28 -1.19
N CYS A 181 -6.26 -21.66 -0.10
CA CYS A 181 -5.45 -20.44 -0.21
C CYS A 181 -4.01 -20.79 -0.61
N GLU A 182 -3.45 -20.08 -1.58
CA GLU A 182 -2.04 -20.20 -1.93
C GLU A 182 -1.16 -19.42 -0.93
N PRO A 183 -0.23 -20.07 -0.21
CA PRO A 183 0.61 -19.38 0.78
C PRO A 183 1.74 -18.62 0.07
N MET A 184 1.84 -17.32 0.30
CA MET A 184 2.84 -16.48 -0.36
C MET A 184 3.22 -15.24 0.45
N THR A 185 4.35 -14.64 0.12
CA THR A 185 4.74 -13.34 0.67
C THR A 185 3.85 -12.22 0.12
N GLY A 186 3.77 -11.09 0.83
CA GLY A 186 2.96 -9.95 0.38
C GLY A 186 3.33 -9.43 -1.01
N ASP A 187 4.61 -9.44 -1.39
CA ASP A 187 5.03 -8.98 -2.73
C ASP A 187 4.64 -10.00 -3.82
N GLN A 188 4.70 -11.30 -3.53
CA GLN A 188 4.17 -12.34 -4.42
C GLN A 188 2.65 -12.22 -4.59
N ALA A 189 1.92 -11.95 -3.49
CA ALA A 189 0.48 -11.70 -3.53
C ALA A 189 0.15 -10.51 -4.43
N ILE A 190 0.88 -9.40 -4.31
CA ILE A 190 0.69 -8.23 -5.18
C ILE A 190 0.93 -8.61 -6.65
N ALA A 191 2.02 -9.31 -6.95
CA ALA A 191 2.33 -9.71 -8.32
C ALA A 191 1.26 -10.66 -8.91
N ARG A 192 0.76 -11.60 -8.11
CA ARG A 192 -0.28 -12.57 -8.47
C ARG A 192 -1.65 -11.92 -8.70
N LEU A 193 -1.97 -10.89 -7.94
CA LEU A 193 -3.28 -10.24 -7.92
C LEU A 193 -3.35 -8.98 -8.79
N ALA A 194 -2.21 -8.38 -9.16
CA ALA A 194 -2.16 -7.18 -10.00
C ALA A 194 -2.91 -7.32 -11.34
N PRO A 195 -2.86 -8.46 -12.07
CA PRO A 195 -3.66 -8.63 -13.29
C PRO A 195 -5.17 -8.58 -13.04
N LEU A 196 -5.64 -9.10 -11.90
CA LEU A 196 -7.04 -9.06 -11.48
C LEU A 196 -7.49 -7.65 -11.07
N ALA A 197 -6.54 -6.82 -10.65
CA ALA A 197 -6.77 -5.40 -10.39
C ALA A 197 -6.76 -4.56 -11.68
N ALA A 198 -5.95 -4.95 -12.69
CA ALA A 198 -5.84 -4.26 -13.97
C ALA A 198 -6.98 -4.59 -14.95
N GLY A 199 -7.43 -5.84 -15.02
CA GLY A 199 -8.59 -6.26 -15.84
C GLY A 199 -9.95 -5.78 -15.31
N ALA A 200 -9.93 -5.06 -14.18
CA ALA A 200 -11.08 -4.47 -13.50
C ALA A 200 -11.29 -2.99 -13.82
N ALA A 201 -10.39 -2.35 -14.57
CA ALA A 201 -10.58 -1.03 -15.13
C ALA A 201 -10.82 -1.18 -16.64
N VAL A 202 -11.94 -0.66 -17.15
CA VAL A 202 -12.08 -0.45 -18.60
C VAL A 202 -11.02 0.58 -19.00
N PRO A 203 -10.03 0.25 -19.85
CA PRO A 203 -9.13 1.24 -20.38
C PRO A 203 -9.92 2.08 -21.39
N GLY A 204 -10.11 3.37 -21.09
CA GLY A 204 -10.28 4.33 -22.16
C GLY A 204 -9.02 4.31 -23.01
N GLU A 205 -9.18 3.99 -24.28
CA GLU A 205 -8.10 4.02 -25.27
C GLU A 205 -7.46 5.41 -25.28
N GLY A 206 -6.18 5.46 -24.87
CA GLY A 206 -5.35 6.66 -24.92
C GLY A 206 -4.03 6.32 -25.59
N SER A 207 -3.97 6.66 -26.88
CA SER A 207 -2.83 6.55 -27.79
C SER A 207 -1.48 7.02 -27.19
N PRO A 208 -0.35 6.39 -27.54
CA PRO A 208 0.97 6.79 -27.08
C PRO A 208 1.49 7.98 -27.91
N ALA A 209 1.13 9.23 -27.55
CA ALA A 209 1.88 10.47 -27.86
C ALA A 209 1.08 11.75 -27.50
N ALA A 210 1.09 12.13 -26.20
CA ALA A 210 0.77 13.44 -25.58
C ALA A 210 0.41 13.14 -24.11
N ALA A 211 0.78 13.86 -23.06
CA ALA A 211 1.28 15.21 -22.88
C ALA A 211 2.14 15.25 -21.60
N ALA A 212 3.03 16.24 -21.51
CA ALA A 212 3.49 16.73 -20.21
C ALA A 212 2.24 17.08 -19.37
N GLY A 213 2.07 16.41 -18.23
CA GLY A 213 0.94 16.67 -17.33
C GLY A 213 0.85 18.14 -16.92
N ASP A 214 -0.36 18.59 -16.57
CA ASP A 214 -0.58 19.97 -16.12
C ASP A 214 0.26 20.27 -14.86
N LEU A 215 1.31 21.07 -15.04
CA LEU A 215 2.22 21.46 -13.96
C LEU A 215 1.53 22.27 -12.87
N ARG A 216 0.40 22.95 -13.19
CA ARG A 216 -0.42 23.67 -12.21
C ARG A 216 -0.98 22.73 -11.14
N ALA A 217 -1.14 21.45 -11.46
CA ALA A 217 -1.57 20.45 -10.49
C ALA A 217 -0.56 20.23 -9.35
N LEU A 218 0.71 20.59 -9.55
CA LEU A 218 1.77 20.47 -8.54
C LEU A 218 2.01 21.77 -7.75
N GLU A 219 1.47 22.90 -8.19
CA GLU A 219 1.68 24.17 -7.52
C GLU A 219 1.13 24.16 -6.08
N GLY A 220 1.93 24.62 -5.13
CA GLY A 220 1.58 24.68 -3.70
C GLY A 220 1.69 23.36 -2.94
N LEU A 221 2.02 22.24 -3.61
CA LEU A 221 2.22 20.95 -2.95
C LEU A 221 3.63 20.90 -2.30
N VAL A 222 3.75 21.40 -1.07
CA VAL A 222 5.04 21.45 -0.36
C VAL A 222 5.30 20.15 0.41
N GLN A 223 6.51 19.62 0.34
CA GLN A 223 6.91 18.40 1.04
C GLN A 223 6.64 18.49 2.57
N PRO A 224 6.22 17.40 3.23
CA PRO A 224 5.87 17.41 4.65
C PRO A 224 7.00 17.72 5.64
N ASP A 225 8.24 17.41 5.30
CA ASP A 225 9.42 17.60 6.15
C ASP A 225 10.71 17.73 5.31
N GLY A 226 11.85 18.04 5.94
CA GLY A 226 13.14 18.24 5.25
C GLY A 226 13.75 17.00 4.58
N TYR A 227 13.17 15.80 4.75
CA TYR A 227 13.74 14.53 4.28
C TYR A 227 12.84 13.78 3.27
N THR A 228 11.68 14.34 2.96
CA THR A 228 10.64 13.73 2.10
C THR A 228 10.74 14.16 0.64
N CYS A 229 11.73 14.97 0.24
CA CYS A 229 11.89 15.47 -1.13
C CYS A 229 11.84 14.35 -2.19
N GLY A 230 12.58 13.25 -1.99
CA GLY A 230 12.57 12.12 -2.92
C GLY A 230 11.20 11.44 -3.03
N ALA A 231 10.51 11.23 -1.91
CA ALA A 231 9.15 10.69 -1.90
C ALA A 231 8.14 11.61 -2.58
N ALA A 232 8.25 12.92 -2.33
CA ALA A 232 7.41 13.93 -2.97
C ALA A 232 7.60 13.94 -4.49
N THR A 233 8.82 13.78 -5.01
CA THR A 233 9.04 13.69 -6.47
C THR A 233 8.40 12.45 -7.10
N VAL A 234 8.29 11.33 -6.38
CA VAL A 234 7.59 10.13 -6.87
C VAL A 234 6.08 10.37 -6.96
N VAL A 235 5.48 10.96 -5.93
CA VAL A 235 4.04 11.30 -5.92
C VAL A 235 3.72 12.31 -7.02
N ALA A 236 4.55 13.36 -7.15
CA ALA A 236 4.40 14.37 -8.20
C ALA A 236 4.53 13.77 -9.61
N ALA A 237 5.50 12.90 -9.85
CA ALA A 237 5.66 12.22 -11.14
C ALA A 237 4.46 11.35 -11.51
N ARG A 238 3.79 10.73 -10.53
CA ARG A 238 2.52 10.01 -10.75
C ARG A 238 1.38 10.96 -11.06
N ALA A 239 1.25 12.05 -10.30
CA ALA A 239 0.20 13.06 -10.51
C ALA A 239 0.24 13.68 -11.92
N LEU A 240 1.43 13.91 -12.48
CA LEU A 240 1.57 14.41 -13.85
C LEU A 240 1.08 13.43 -14.93
N ARG A 241 0.83 12.16 -14.59
CA ARG A 241 0.35 11.16 -15.54
C ARG A 241 -1.10 10.74 -15.31
N ASP A 242 -1.69 11.17 -14.19
CA ASP A 242 -3.01 10.75 -13.74
C ASP A 242 -3.75 11.98 -13.18
N PRO A 243 -4.53 12.69 -14.02
CA PRO A 243 -5.26 13.90 -13.62
C PRO A 243 -6.25 13.66 -12.49
N ALA A 244 -6.89 12.48 -12.44
CA ALA A 244 -7.82 12.13 -11.37
C ALA A 244 -7.07 11.98 -10.04
N TYR A 245 -5.94 11.29 -10.04
CA TYR A 245 -5.06 11.22 -8.88
C TYR A 245 -4.52 12.60 -8.49
N ALA A 246 -4.14 13.44 -9.43
CA ALA A 246 -3.66 14.80 -9.16
C ALA A 246 -4.71 15.67 -8.47
N ALA A 247 -5.95 15.66 -8.97
CA ALA A 247 -7.08 16.36 -8.36
C ALA A 247 -7.32 15.88 -6.92
N SER A 248 -7.21 14.57 -6.71
CA SER A 248 -7.38 13.93 -5.42
C SER A 248 -6.38 14.42 -4.35
N LEU A 249 -5.14 14.76 -4.74
CA LEU A 249 -4.12 15.25 -3.81
C LEU A 249 -4.46 16.62 -3.19
N ARG A 250 -5.41 17.35 -3.77
CA ARG A 250 -5.90 18.64 -3.25
C ARG A 250 -6.81 18.50 -2.04
N SER A 251 -7.35 17.29 -1.78
CA SER A 251 -8.10 17.04 -0.55
C SER A 251 -7.23 17.31 0.69
N PRO A 252 -7.77 17.93 1.74
CA PRO A 252 -7.02 18.26 2.95
C PRO A 252 -6.24 17.06 3.50
N GLY A 253 -4.94 17.23 3.74
CA GLY A 253 -4.06 16.19 4.31
C GLY A 253 -3.65 15.05 3.38
N ARG A 254 -4.30 14.86 2.22
CA ARG A 254 -4.03 13.73 1.32
C ARG A 254 -2.62 13.75 0.75
N TRP A 255 -2.15 14.91 0.27
CA TRP A 255 -0.76 15.08 -0.17
C TRP A 255 0.25 14.65 0.92
N ARG A 256 0.07 15.13 2.16
CA ARG A 256 0.97 14.79 3.27
C ARG A 256 0.96 13.29 3.57
N ALA A 257 -0.22 12.68 3.61
CA ALA A 257 -0.36 11.25 3.87
C ALA A 257 0.35 10.42 2.81
N GLU A 258 0.16 10.77 1.53
CA GLU A 258 0.74 10.06 0.39
C GLU A 258 2.27 10.15 0.37
N VAL A 259 2.81 11.36 0.55
CA VAL A 259 4.27 11.56 0.60
C VAL A 259 4.91 10.83 1.77
N LEU A 260 4.28 10.84 2.95
CA LEU A 260 4.79 10.10 4.11
C LEU A 260 4.67 8.58 3.93
N ALA A 261 3.65 8.10 3.22
CA ALA A 261 3.53 6.70 2.84
C ALA A 261 4.70 6.30 1.93
N VAL A 262 4.91 7.01 0.82
CA VAL A 262 6.04 6.75 -0.10
C VAL A 262 7.38 6.87 0.61
N HIS A 263 7.55 7.84 1.52
CA HIS A 263 8.79 8.04 2.29
C HIS A 263 9.14 6.86 3.20
N ARG A 264 8.14 6.28 3.87
CA ARG A 264 8.34 5.06 4.68
C ARG A 264 8.77 3.89 3.80
N GLU A 265 8.29 3.84 2.58
CA GLU A 265 8.57 2.74 1.66
C GLU A 265 9.94 2.83 0.99
N VAL A 266 10.36 4.03 0.58
CA VAL A 266 11.69 4.24 -0.04
C VAL A 266 12.84 4.14 0.96
N ARG A 267 12.56 4.33 2.27
CA ARG A 267 13.51 4.10 3.36
C ARG A 267 13.58 2.66 3.87
N GLY A 268 12.80 1.74 3.29
CA GLY A 268 12.87 0.33 3.64
C GLY A 268 14.24 -0.29 3.31
N LEU A 269 14.80 -1.05 4.25
CA LEU A 269 16.12 -1.69 4.14
C LEU A 269 16.18 -2.90 3.18
N VAL A 270 15.05 -3.25 2.55
CA VAL A 270 14.91 -4.41 1.68
C VAL A 270 14.21 -3.98 0.40
N ASP A 271 14.75 -4.42 -0.74
CA ASP A 271 14.17 -4.21 -2.06
C ASP A 271 12.88 -5.04 -2.23
N PRO A 272 11.68 -4.41 -2.32
CA PRO A 272 10.42 -5.13 -2.42
C PRO A 272 10.11 -5.64 -3.84
N VAL A 273 11.00 -5.41 -4.82
CA VAL A 273 10.83 -5.87 -6.22
C VAL A 273 11.83 -6.99 -6.55
N ALA A 274 13.01 -7.01 -5.91
CA ALA A 274 14.05 -8.01 -6.17
C ALA A 274 14.42 -8.90 -4.97
N GLY A 275 13.88 -8.65 -3.77
CA GLY A 275 14.18 -9.43 -2.56
C GLY A 275 15.63 -9.28 -2.05
N ARG A 276 16.42 -8.36 -2.62
CA ARG A 276 17.81 -8.10 -2.23
C ARG A 276 17.87 -7.10 -1.07
N ALA A 277 18.84 -7.26 -0.18
CA ALA A 277 19.17 -6.21 0.79
C ALA A 277 19.37 -4.88 0.05
N ALA A 278 18.68 -3.83 0.48
CA ALA A 278 18.88 -2.52 -0.13
C ALA A 278 20.33 -2.10 0.14
N VAL A 279 21.00 -1.55 -0.87
CA VAL A 279 22.32 -0.94 -0.69
C VAL A 279 22.22 0.05 0.48
N PRO A 280 23.14 0.02 1.47
CA PRO A 280 23.08 0.95 2.59
C PRO A 280 23.11 2.40 2.09
N TRP A 281 22.13 3.22 2.51
CA TRP A 281 22.09 4.66 2.25
C TRP A 281 22.05 5.41 3.57
N PRO A 282 22.98 6.35 3.83
CA PRO A 282 22.98 7.11 5.07
C PRO A 282 21.64 7.83 5.27
N ARG A 283 21.01 7.64 6.43
CA ARG A 283 19.70 8.21 6.76
C ARG A 283 19.67 9.75 6.67
N LEU A 284 20.82 10.39 6.90
CA LEU A 284 21.02 11.84 6.80
C LEU A 284 20.92 12.37 5.35
N LEU A 285 21.02 11.50 4.35
CA LEU A 285 20.94 11.85 2.92
C LEU A 285 19.52 11.64 2.34
N GLY A 286 18.54 11.40 3.21
CA GLY A 286 17.13 11.28 2.82
C GLY A 286 16.83 10.00 2.03
N THR A 287 16.24 10.16 0.84
CA THR A 287 15.75 9.05 0.02
C THR A 287 16.85 8.51 -0.92
N PRO A 288 17.07 7.18 -1.02
CA PRO A 288 18.06 6.65 -1.95
C PRO A 288 17.59 6.70 -3.43
N PRO A 289 18.48 7.04 -4.39
CA PRO A 289 18.13 7.13 -5.81
C PRO A 289 17.53 5.85 -6.42
N TRP A 290 18.10 4.69 -6.09
CA TRP A 290 17.58 3.41 -6.60
C TRP A 290 16.18 3.07 -6.04
N ALA A 291 15.83 3.56 -4.84
CA ALA A 291 14.50 3.35 -4.29
C ALA A 291 13.46 4.20 -5.04
N VAL A 292 13.81 5.42 -5.44
CA VAL A 292 12.99 6.25 -6.34
C VAL A 292 12.82 5.56 -7.69
N ALA A 293 13.90 5.03 -8.29
CA ALA A 293 13.82 4.29 -9.55
C ALA A 293 12.88 3.09 -9.46
N ARG A 294 12.96 2.30 -8.39
CA ARG A 294 12.03 1.17 -8.18
C ARG A 294 10.59 1.62 -8.02
N ARG A 295 10.34 2.73 -7.32
CA ARG A 295 8.99 3.24 -7.13
C ARG A 295 8.38 3.83 -8.39
N LEU A 296 9.17 4.55 -9.19
CA LEU A 296 8.73 4.94 -10.52
C LEU A 296 8.50 3.73 -11.41
N THR A 297 9.32 2.68 -11.32
CA THR A 297 9.08 1.44 -12.06
C THR A 297 7.74 0.81 -11.69
N ALA A 298 7.46 0.67 -10.40
CA ALA A 298 6.21 0.11 -9.92
C ALA A 298 4.99 0.99 -10.28
N ALA A 299 5.12 2.31 -10.21
CA ALA A 299 4.02 3.24 -10.46
C ALA A 299 3.73 3.44 -11.96
N THR A 300 4.74 3.29 -12.82
CA THR A 300 4.61 3.58 -14.26
C THR A 300 4.54 2.36 -15.15
N GLY A 301 4.84 1.16 -14.63
CA GLY A 301 4.98 -0.07 -15.41
C GLY A 301 6.23 -0.12 -16.32
N ARG A 302 6.91 1.01 -16.52
CA ARG A 302 8.16 1.12 -17.30
C ARG A 302 9.36 0.95 -16.38
N ARG A 303 10.44 0.27 -16.80
CA ARG A 303 11.66 0.19 -15.97
C ARG A 303 12.33 1.56 -15.83
N TRP A 304 12.77 1.90 -14.63
CA TRP A 304 13.62 3.07 -14.35
C TRP A 304 14.92 2.63 -13.69
N ARG A 305 15.97 3.42 -13.89
CA ARG A 305 17.29 3.19 -13.29
C ARG A 305 17.90 4.48 -12.78
N THR A 306 18.72 4.38 -11.76
CA THR A 306 19.65 5.46 -11.39
C THR A 306 20.80 5.49 -12.40
N ALA A 307 21.10 6.66 -12.93
CA ALA A 307 22.25 6.86 -13.82
C ALA A 307 22.90 8.23 -13.57
N ARG A 308 24.07 8.44 -14.19
CA ARG A 308 24.69 9.77 -14.23
C ARG A 308 23.81 10.72 -15.06
N PRO A 309 23.69 12.00 -14.66
CA PRO A 309 22.77 12.96 -15.28
C PRO A 309 23.38 13.54 -16.57
N ARG A 310 23.45 12.74 -17.64
CA ARG A 310 23.90 13.22 -18.95
C ARG A 310 22.79 14.06 -19.59
N THR A 311 23.16 15.21 -20.15
CA THR A 311 22.20 16.15 -20.77
C THR A 311 21.39 15.51 -21.89
N ALA A 312 22.01 14.66 -22.71
CA ALA A 312 21.33 13.95 -23.80
C ALA A 312 20.25 12.98 -23.27
N ASP A 313 20.57 12.19 -22.25
CA ASP A 313 19.62 11.23 -21.66
C ASP A 313 18.45 11.94 -20.96
N LEU A 314 18.74 13.06 -20.30
CA LEU A 314 17.72 13.88 -19.65
C LEU A 314 16.78 14.52 -20.68
N ARG A 315 17.34 15.08 -21.76
CA ARG A 315 16.56 15.64 -22.86
C ARG A 315 15.66 14.59 -23.51
N ALA A 316 16.21 13.45 -23.88
CA ALA A 316 15.44 12.36 -24.48
C ALA A 316 14.29 11.87 -23.57
N ALA A 317 14.50 11.78 -22.26
CA ALA A 317 13.45 11.41 -21.33
C ALA A 317 12.34 12.48 -21.21
N LEU A 318 12.72 13.76 -21.13
CA LEU A 318 11.79 14.87 -21.00
C LEU A 318 11.00 15.12 -22.29
N ASP A 319 11.64 15.01 -23.45
CA ASP A 319 10.98 15.10 -24.76
C ASP A 319 9.97 13.97 -24.96
N ALA A 320 10.23 12.79 -24.37
CA ALA A 320 9.29 11.67 -24.30
C ALA A 320 8.20 11.84 -23.21
N GLY A 321 8.10 13.01 -22.58
CA GLY A 321 7.09 13.32 -21.55
C GLY A 321 7.32 12.64 -20.20
N ALA A 322 8.50 12.09 -19.93
CA ALA A 322 8.80 11.41 -18.68
C ALA A 322 9.42 12.39 -17.66
N PRO A 323 8.76 12.70 -16.53
CA PRO A 323 9.36 13.57 -15.51
C PRO A 323 10.49 12.82 -14.77
N VAL A 324 11.65 13.48 -14.62
CA VAL A 324 12.90 12.85 -14.18
C VAL A 324 13.33 13.36 -12.81
N PRO A 325 13.36 12.52 -11.76
CA PRO A 325 13.93 12.91 -10.48
C PRO A 325 15.45 13.15 -10.60
N LEU A 326 15.89 14.31 -10.12
CA LEU A 326 17.28 14.73 -10.07
C LEU A 326 17.75 14.85 -8.62
N PHE A 327 18.82 14.13 -8.30
CA PHE A 327 19.50 14.23 -7.01
C PHE A 327 20.53 15.34 -7.08
N VAL A 328 20.29 16.43 -6.37
CA VAL A 328 21.12 17.64 -6.40
C VAL A 328 21.78 17.87 -5.05
N GLY A 329 22.95 18.48 -5.04
CA GLY A 329 23.65 18.74 -3.80
C GLY A 329 24.87 19.64 -3.92
N SER A 330 25.72 19.57 -2.90
CA SER A 330 27.04 20.19 -2.92
C SER A 330 28.00 19.34 -3.77
N ARG A 331 29.25 19.80 -3.90
CA ARG A 331 30.32 19.01 -4.53
C ARG A 331 30.65 17.71 -3.79
N LEU A 332 30.25 17.59 -2.52
CA LEU A 332 30.66 16.48 -1.65
C LEU A 332 29.52 15.49 -1.34
N LEU A 333 28.27 15.92 -1.39
CA LEU A 333 27.15 15.00 -1.16
C LEU A 333 25.81 15.50 -1.75
N PRO A 334 24.89 14.58 -2.08
CA PRO A 334 23.51 14.92 -2.40
C PRO A 334 22.80 15.53 -1.18
N ARG A 335 21.96 16.54 -1.42
CA ARG A 335 21.27 17.30 -0.37
C ARG A 335 19.77 17.42 -0.60
N HIS A 336 19.32 17.29 -1.84
CA HIS A 336 17.93 17.51 -2.21
C HIS A 336 17.53 16.71 -3.45
N VAL A 337 16.24 16.48 -3.63
CA VAL A 337 15.69 15.83 -4.82
C VAL A 337 14.63 16.73 -5.43
N VAL A 338 14.76 17.01 -6.72
CA VAL A 338 13.81 17.82 -7.50
C VAL A 338 13.31 17.02 -8.68
N LEU A 339 12.14 17.37 -9.23
CA LEU A 339 11.57 16.67 -10.39
C LEU A 339 11.77 17.52 -11.64
N ALA A 340 12.63 17.11 -12.57
CA ALA A 340 12.70 17.74 -13.88
C ALA A 340 11.44 17.41 -14.68
N VAL A 341 10.81 18.46 -15.20
CA VAL A 341 9.50 18.37 -15.86
C VAL A 341 9.52 18.93 -17.29
N GLY A 342 10.61 19.57 -17.68
CA GLY A 342 10.82 20.06 -19.04
C GLY A 342 12.20 20.67 -19.22
N LEU A 343 12.42 21.23 -20.41
CA LEU A 343 13.60 22.01 -20.74
C LEU A 343 13.17 23.43 -21.13
N ASP A 344 13.96 24.42 -20.75
CA ASP A 344 13.96 25.75 -21.34
C ASP A 344 15.25 25.95 -22.17
N GLY A 345 15.37 27.09 -22.84
CA GLY A 345 16.56 27.43 -23.64
C GLY A 345 17.87 27.52 -22.85
N ARG A 346 17.83 27.44 -21.51
CA ARG A 346 18.99 27.54 -20.60
C ARG A 346 19.26 26.23 -19.85
N GLY A 347 18.36 25.25 -19.89
CA GLY A 347 18.54 23.94 -19.26
C GLY A 347 17.24 23.33 -18.72
N PRO A 348 17.33 22.39 -17.77
CA PRO A 348 16.13 21.76 -17.22
C PRO A 348 15.30 22.70 -16.35
N VAL A 349 13.98 22.66 -16.52
CA VAL A 349 13.00 23.24 -15.58
C VAL A 349 12.61 22.15 -14.59
N VAL A 350 12.65 22.48 -13.30
CA VAL A 350 12.42 21.52 -12.22
C VAL A 350 11.32 22.00 -11.28
N TRP A 351 10.45 21.10 -10.87
CA TRP A 351 9.58 21.30 -9.72
C TRP A 351 10.34 20.99 -8.43
N ASP A 352 10.38 21.96 -7.52
CA ASP A 352 11.05 21.87 -6.23
C ASP A 352 10.03 21.57 -5.11
N PRO A 353 10.07 20.35 -4.52
CA PRO A 353 9.13 19.97 -3.46
C PRO A 353 9.28 20.80 -2.17
N ALA A 354 10.43 21.44 -1.93
CA ALA A 354 10.65 22.26 -0.75
C ALA A 354 9.80 23.55 -0.76
N VAL A 355 9.40 24.00 -1.94
CA VAL A 355 8.63 25.24 -2.15
C VAL A 355 7.35 25.01 -2.95
N GLY A 356 7.14 23.80 -3.49
CA GLY A 356 5.95 23.42 -4.26
C GLY A 356 5.78 24.21 -5.56
N ARG A 357 6.88 24.59 -6.23
CA ARG A 357 6.85 25.41 -7.46
C ARG A 357 7.91 24.97 -8.48
N THR A 358 7.66 25.23 -9.75
CA THR A 358 8.63 25.05 -10.83
C THR A 358 9.59 26.22 -10.94
N ARG A 359 10.88 25.94 -11.17
CA ARG A 359 11.94 26.94 -11.37
C ARG A 359 13.02 26.38 -12.31
N PRO A 360 13.83 27.22 -12.97
CA PRO A 360 15.01 26.77 -13.68
C PRO A 360 15.98 26.03 -12.75
N ARG A 361 16.56 24.92 -13.22
CA ARG A 361 17.51 24.12 -12.44
C ARG A 361 18.71 24.94 -11.96
N GLY A 362 19.14 25.92 -12.74
CA GLY A 362 20.28 26.80 -12.44
C GLY A 362 20.07 27.71 -11.22
N GLU A 363 18.81 27.98 -10.85
CA GLU A 363 18.48 28.84 -9.70
C GLU A 363 18.51 28.11 -8.35
N LEU A 364 18.65 26.78 -8.35
CA LEU A 364 18.75 26.03 -7.10
C LEU A 364 20.11 26.30 -6.44
N ARG A 365 20.11 26.45 -5.11
CA ARG A 365 21.33 26.59 -4.28
C ARG A 365 22.33 25.43 -4.38
N TRP A 366 21.95 24.34 -5.05
CA TRP A 366 22.73 23.11 -5.17
C TRP A 366 23.31 22.99 -6.59
N PRO A 367 24.58 23.34 -6.82
CA PRO A 367 25.13 23.45 -8.17
C PRO A 367 25.37 22.09 -8.84
N VAL A 368 25.50 21.01 -8.08
CA VAL A 368 25.86 19.69 -8.61
C VAL A 368 24.63 18.79 -8.73
N THR A 369 24.47 18.14 -9.88
CA THR A 369 23.53 17.03 -10.06
C THR A 369 24.33 15.73 -9.95
N TRP A 370 24.07 14.95 -8.91
CA TRP A 370 24.79 13.70 -8.60
C TRP A 370 24.26 12.51 -9.40
N ALA A 371 22.95 12.43 -9.53
CA ALA A 371 22.28 11.32 -10.20
C ALA A 371 20.95 11.79 -10.80
N ALA A 372 20.53 11.09 -11.84
CA ALA A 372 19.18 11.17 -12.39
C ALA A 372 18.53 9.79 -12.31
N VAL A 373 17.22 9.74 -12.09
CA VAL A 373 16.43 8.52 -12.20
C VAL A 373 15.74 8.54 -13.54
N LEU A 374 16.27 7.78 -14.48
CA LEU A 374 15.86 7.83 -15.89
C LEU A 374 15.09 6.56 -16.28
N PRO A 375 14.12 6.68 -17.19
CA PRO A 375 13.49 5.51 -17.77
C PRO A 375 14.53 4.69 -18.55
N ARG A 376 14.34 3.37 -18.55
CA ARG A 376 15.11 2.44 -19.37
C ARG A 376 14.58 2.37 -20.79
#